data_AF-A0A239N0H7-F1
#
_entry.id   AF-A0A239N0H7-F1
#
_cell.length_a   1.000
_cell.length_b   1.000
_cell.length_c   1.000
_cell.angle_alpha   90.00
_cell.angle_beta   90.00
_cell.angle_gamma   90.00
#
_symmetry.space_group_name_H-M   'P 1'
#
loop_
_entity.id
_entity.type
_entity.pdbx_description
1 polymer ?
#
loop_
_entity_poly.entity_id
_entity_poly.type
_entity_poly.pdbx_seq_one_letter_code
_entity_poly.pdbx_strand_id
1 'polypeptide(L)'
;MSAEATVASLAAAIASDSDIAARLVSVIWIGSHSHGLDLHSGSDLDIQVILDEPDVLATMALAHVLAGFSGLDLSILYLKDIWDDSGDLDFQDGTKGPFFVPVLASGRVLHGSDVYASLRGNLPPDAVRSSLRFTIREYLGRLRVMALGQGNPGDAQFNKYVMKLAKDLLVHAGLLDLAEMAQTPNRDLVALANQILPPQACAVLQRASDYTDRIDIADRALVVVELDRIFDTIDGQATGTLSETWP
;
A
#
# COMPACT_ATOMS: atom_id res chain seq x y z
N MET A 1 -17.56 11.66 15.59
CA MET A 1 -17.70 10.19 15.49
C MET A 1 -16.29 9.62 15.40
N SER A 2 -15.95 8.54 16.10
CA SER A 2 -14.61 7.93 15.98
C SER A 2 -14.46 7.24 14.61
N ALA A 3 -13.22 7.06 14.13
CA ALA A 3 -12.95 6.30 12.89
C ALA A 3 -13.64 4.93 12.90
N GLU A 4 -13.53 4.19 14.00
CA GLU A 4 -14.18 2.89 14.17
C GLU A 4 -15.70 2.95 14.04
N ALA A 5 -16.35 3.94 14.66
CA ALA A 5 -17.80 4.08 14.57
C ALA A 5 -18.23 4.47 13.14
N THR A 6 -17.45 5.31 12.47
CA THR A 6 -17.70 5.71 11.07
C THR A 6 -17.61 4.48 10.14
N VAL A 7 -16.54 3.70 10.22
CA VAL A 7 -16.36 2.53 9.32
C VAL A 7 -17.35 1.41 9.63
N ALA A 8 -17.71 1.19 10.90
CA ALA A 8 -18.76 0.24 11.27
C ALA A 8 -20.13 0.66 10.73
N SER A 9 -20.46 1.96 10.83
CA SER A 9 -21.70 2.50 10.27
C SER A 9 -21.71 2.43 8.74
N LEU A 10 -20.59 2.69 8.07
CA LEU A 10 -20.45 2.59 6.62
C LEU A 10 -20.66 1.14 6.17
N ALA A 11 -19.95 0.18 6.77
CA ALA A 11 -20.07 -1.23 6.43
C ALA A 11 -21.50 -1.76 6.67
N ALA A 12 -22.15 -1.33 7.75
CA ALA A 12 -23.55 -1.67 8.01
C ALA A 12 -24.49 -1.10 6.94
N ALA A 13 -24.31 0.16 6.53
CA ALA A 13 -25.10 0.78 5.48
C ALA A 13 -24.93 0.04 4.13
N ILE A 14 -23.68 -0.23 3.75
CA ILE A 14 -23.33 -1.01 2.55
C ILE A 14 -24.00 -2.39 2.57
N ALA A 15 -23.89 -3.12 3.68
CA ALA A 15 -24.43 -4.48 3.79
C ALA A 15 -25.96 -4.53 3.91
N SER A 16 -26.60 -3.42 4.29
CA SER A 16 -28.06 -3.34 4.43
C SER A 16 -28.79 -2.91 3.16
N ASP A 17 -28.07 -2.32 2.20
CA ASP A 17 -28.64 -1.94 0.91
C ASP A 17 -28.81 -3.18 0.03
N SER A 18 -30.03 -3.43 -0.44
CA SER A 18 -30.34 -4.67 -1.17
C SER A 18 -29.62 -4.78 -2.51
N ASP A 19 -29.40 -3.67 -3.20
CA ASP A 19 -28.76 -3.67 -4.52
C ASP A 19 -27.26 -3.96 -4.37
N ILE A 20 -26.65 -3.45 -3.29
CA ILE A 20 -25.25 -3.75 -2.98
C ILE A 20 -25.10 -5.17 -2.43
N ALA A 21 -25.91 -5.55 -1.44
CA ALA A 21 -25.81 -6.83 -0.73
C ALA A 21 -25.99 -8.04 -1.66
N ALA A 22 -26.72 -7.89 -2.77
CA ALA A 22 -26.86 -8.95 -3.78
C ALA A 22 -25.53 -9.34 -4.46
N ARG A 23 -24.55 -8.42 -4.48
CA ARG A 23 -23.25 -8.57 -5.14
C ARG A 23 -22.06 -8.53 -4.17
N LEU A 24 -22.31 -8.15 -2.92
CA LEU A 24 -21.26 -7.89 -1.94
C LEU A 24 -20.56 -9.17 -1.52
N VAL A 25 -19.24 -9.20 -1.72
CA VAL A 25 -18.37 -10.27 -1.22
C VAL A 25 -17.74 -9.88 0.11
N SER A 26 -17.18 -8.67 0.18
CA SER A 26 -16.44 -8.22 1.36
C SER A 26 -16.37 -6.71 1.49
N VAL A 27 -16.25 -6.23 2.73
CA VAL A 27 -15.85 -4.86 3.06
C VAL A 27 -14.66 -4.96 4.01
N ILE A 28 -13.53 -4.40 3.61
CA ILE A 28 -12.27 -4.48 4.36
C ILE A 28 -11.78 -3.06 4.66
N TRP A 29 -11.44 -2.82 5.92
CA TRP A 29 -10.77 -1.60 6.35
C TRP A 29 -9.26 -1.81 6.34
N ILE A 30 -8.58 -1.06 5.48
CA ILE A 30 -7.13 -1.15 5.30
C ILE A 30 -6.45 0.15 5.76
N GLY A 31 -5.14 0.24 5.55
CA GLY A 31 -4.39 1.48 5.77
C GLY A 31 -4.09 1.79 7.22
N SER A 32 -3.50 2.97 7.45
CA SER A 32 -2.93 3.41 8.74
C SER A 32 -3.95 3.37 9.88
N HIS A 33 -5.18 3.78 9.60
CA HIS A 33 -6.28 3.82 10.55
C HIS A 33 -6.71 2.44 11.07
N SER A 34 -6.67 1.42 10.23
CA SER A 34 -7.01 0.04 10.63
C SER A 34 -5.99 -0.57 11.60
N HIS A 35 -4.73 -0.11 11.53
CA HIS A 35 -3.62 -0.60 12.34
C HIS A 35 -3.24 0.34 13.50
N GLY A 36 -3.74 1.58 13.51
CA GLY A 36 -3.37 2.60 14.48
C GLY A 36 -1.91 3.07 14.35
N LEU A 37 -1.34 2.99 13.15
CA LEU A 37 0.08 3.29 12.88
C LEU A 37 0.24 4.53 12.01
N ASP A 38 1.23 5.37 12.30
CA ASP A 38 1.62 6.53 11.48
C ASP A 38 0.44 7.48 11.15
N LEU A 39 -0.47 7.68 12.11
CA LEU A 39 -1.65 8.55 11.97
C LEU A 39 -1.26 10.04 12.01
N HIS A 40 -1.82 10.81 11.09
CA HIS A 40 -1.65 12.26 11.01
C HIS A 40 -2.97 12.97 10.72
N SER A 41 -3.02 14.30 10.87
CA SER A 41 -4.27 15.09 10.75
C SER A 41 -4.96 14.98 9.38
N GLY A 42 -4.23 14.62 8.32
CA GLY A 42 -4.78 14.36 6.99
C GLY A 42 -4.99 12.89 6.65
N SER A 43 -4.97 11.98 7.63
CA SER A 43 -5.22 10.55 7.36
C SER A 43 -6.69 10.32 7.04
N ASP A 44 -6.94 9.60 5.96
CA ASP A 44 -8.23 9.15 5.45
C ASP A 44 -8.57 7.74 5.95
N LEU A 45 -9.83 7.35 5.77
CA LEU A 45 -10.28 5.99 6.03
C LEU A 45 -10.20 5.20 4.72
N ASP A 46 -9.14 4.41 4.57
CA ASP A 46 -8.96 3.53 3.42
C ASP A 46 -9.92 2.33 3.50
N ILE A 47 -10.96 2.31 2.66
CA ILE A 47 -11.95 1.23 2.61
C ILE A 47 -11.88 0.53 1.27
N GLN A 48 -11.90 -0.79 1.30
CA GLN A 48 -12.00 -1.62 0.11
C GLN A 48 -13.34 -2.37 0.12
N VAL A 49 -14.09 -2.24 -0.96
CA VAL A 49 -15.34 -2.95 -1.19
C VAL A 49 -15.12 -3.94 -2.34
N ILE A 50 -15.47 -5.20 -2.10
CA ILE A 50 -15.29 -6.27 -3.07
C ILE A 50 -16.66 -6.77 -3.46
N LEU A 51 -16.96 -6.69 -4.76
CA LEU A 51 -18.16 -7.25 -5.37
C LEU A 51 -17.78 -8.52 -6.14
N ASP A 52 -18.72 -9.42 -6.38
CA ASP A 52 -18.51 -10.62 -7.18
C ASP A 52 -18.18 -10.27 -8.64
N GLU A 53 -18.95 -9.36 -9.24
CA GLU A 53 -18.80 -8.89 -10.61
C GLU A 53 -19.21 -7.41 -10.79
N PRO A 54 -18.87 -6.77 -11.93
CA PRO A 54 -19.28 -5.41 -12.22
C PRO A 54 -20.81 -5.29 -12.33
N ASP A 55 -21.40 -4.42 -11.51
CA ASP A 55 -22.84 -4.18 -11.50
C ASP A 55 -23.14 -2.68 -11.35
N VAL A 56 -23.92 -2.15 -12.29
CA VAL A 56 -24.25 -0.71 -12.35
C VAL A 56 -25.17 -0.31 -11.18
N LEU A 57 -26.13 -1.15 -10.81
CA LEU A 57 -27.07 -0.84 -9.73
C LEU A 57 -26.34 -0.83 -8.39
N ALA A 58 -25.51 -1.85 -8.12
CA ALA A 58 -24.67 -1.89 -6.93
C ALA A 58 -23.72 -0.68 -6.85
N THR A 59 -23.11 -0.28 -7.98
CA THR A 59 -22.22 0.90 -8.02
C THR A 59 -22.98 2.20 -7.75
N MET A 60 -24.18 2.37 -8.31
CA MET A 60 -25.03 3.54 -8.05
C MET A 60 -25.49 3.60 -6.59
N ALA A 61 -25.88 2.46 -6.02
CA ALA A 61 -26.26 2.35 -4.62
C ALA A 61 -25.08 2.66 -3.69
N LEU A 62 -23.89 2.13 -3.99
CA LEU A 62 -22.65 2.48 -3.28
C LEU A 62 -22.41 3.98 -3.30
N ALA A 63 -22.50 4.63 -4.47
CA ALA A 63 -22.33 6.09 -4.58
C ALA A 63 -23.33 6.86 -3.70
N HIS A 64 -24.57 6.38 -3.59
CA HIS A 64 -25.59 6.98 -2.72
C HIS A 64 -25.24 6.82 -1.23
N VAL A 65 -24.85 5.62 -0.81
CA VAL A 65 -24.41 5.35 0.58
C VAL A 65 -23.21 6.22 0.94
N LEU A 66 -22.21 6.27 0.07
CA LEU A 66 -20.95 6.99 0.28
C LEU A 66 -21.14 8.50 0.40
N ALA A 67 -22.17 9.08 -0.25
CA ALA A 67 -22.48 10.49 -0.14
C ALA A 67 -22.81 10.94 1.30
N GLY A 68 -23.16 10.01 2.19
CA GLY A 68 -23.39 10.25 3.61
C GLY A 68 -22.12 10.30 4.47
N PHE A 69 -20.94 10.01 3.89
CA PHE A 69 -19.67 9.87 4.61
C PHE A 69 -18.60 10.80 4.02
N SER A 70 -17.61 11.18 4.83
CA SER A 70 -16.51 12.04 4.42
C SER A 70 -15.17 11.50 4.91
N GLY A 71 -14.08 11.92 4.24
CA GLY A 71 -12.72 11.46 4.56
C GLY A 71 -12.47 9.99 4.24
N LEU A 72 -13.15 9.45 3.23
CA LEU A 72 -12.95 8.08 2.75
C LEU A 72 -12.00 8.07 1.55
N ASP A 73 -11.03 7.16 1.54
CA ASP A 73 -10.35 6.71 0.32
C ASP A 73 -10.93 5.33 -0.03
N LEU A 74 -11.70 5.24 -1.11
CA LEU A 74 -12.45 4.05 -1.44
C LEU A 74 -11.85 3.36 -2.68
N SER A 75 -11.61 2.06 -2.54
CA SER A 75 -11.33 1.16 -3.66
C SER A 75 -12.47 0.17 -3.84
N ILE A 76 -13.01 0.07 -5.06
CA ILE A 76 -14.01 -0.96 -5.42
C ILE A 76 -13.31 -1.96 -6.34
N LEU A 77 -13.34 -3.24 -5.98
CA LEU A 77 -12.79 -4.32 -6.79
C LEU A 77 -13.84 -5.39 -7.07
N TYR A 78 -13.61 -6.13 -8.14
CA TYR A 78 -14.40 -7.30 -8.48
C TYR A 78 -13.59 -8.55 -8.17
N LEU A 79 -14.24 -9.62 -7.71
CA LEU A 79 -13.57 -10.87 -7.36
C LEU A 79 -12.79 -11.44 -8.56
N LYS A 80 -13.33 -11.27 -9.77
CA LYS A 80 -12.68 -11.64 -11.03
C LYS A 80 -11.43 -10.83 -11.41
N ASP A 81 -11.22 -9.68 -10.77
CA ASP A 81 -10.00 -8.87 -10.96
C ASP A 81 -8.93 -9.25 -9.92
N ILE A 82 -9.27 -10.17 -9.01
CA ILE A 82 -8.36 -10.77 -8.03
C ILE A 82 -7.97 -12.17 -8.51
N TRP A 83 -8.94 -12.93 -9.01
CA TRP A 83 -8.76 -14.25 -9.62
C TRP A 83 -9.28 -14.27 -11.05
N ASP A 84 -8.53 -14.85 -11.98
CA ASP A 84 -9.04 -15.10 -13.32
C ASP A 84 -10.06 -16.26 -13.34
N ASP A 85 -10.66 -16.52 -14.51
CA ASP A 85 -11.65 -17.59 -14.71
C ASP A 85 -11.09 -19.01 -14.42
N SER A 86 -9.77 -19.16 -14.34
CA SER A 86 -9.10 -20.42 -13.99
C SER A 86 -8.84 -20.57 -12.49
N GLY A 87 -9.08 -19.51 -11.71
CA GLY A 87 -8.81 -19.43 -10.28
C GLY A 87 -7.38 -19.02 -9.94
N ASP A 88 -6.60 -18.58 -10.95
CA ASP A 88 -5.24 -18.08 -10.76
C ASP A 88 -5.27 -16.59 -10.38
N LEU A 89 -4.27 -16.14 -9.61
CA LEU A 89 -4.17 -14.75 -9.15
C LEU A 89 -3.91 -13.81 -10.34
N ASP A 90 -4.86 -12.92 -10.64
CA ASP A 90 -4.75 -11.85 -11.65
C ASP A 90 -4.84 -10.44 -11.03
N PHE A 91 -4.42 -10.34 -9.77
CA PHE A 91 -4.54 -9.09 -9.01
C PHE A 91 -3.61 -7.98 -9.51
N GLN A 92 -4.20 -6.89 -10.00
CA GLN A 92 -3.52 -5.63 -10.33
C GLN A 92 -4.33 -4.43 -9.81
N ASP A 93 -3.76 -3.68 -8.86
CA ASP A 93 -4.32 -2.43 -8.33
C ASP A 93 -3.40 -1.25 -8.67
N GLY A 94 -3.65 -0.64 -9.82
CA GLY A 94 -2.88 0.49 -10.32
C GLY A 94 -1.41 0.14 -10.57
N THR A 95 -0.52 0.58 -9.67
CA THR A 95 0.93 0.30 -9.76
C THR A 95 1.35 -0.89 -8.91
N LYS A 96 0.40 -1.54 -8.23
CA LYS A 96 0.62 -2.63 -7.30
C LYS A 96 0.08 -3.93 -7.89
N GLY A 97 0.75 -5.03 -7.57
CA GLY A 97 0.34 -6.36 -8.00
C GLY A 97 0.41 -7.36 -6.84
N PRO A 98 0.69 -8.65 -7.11
CA PRO A 98 0.71 -9.72 -6.12
C PRO A 98 1.47 -9.43 -4.82
N PHE A 99 2.59 -8.68 -4.87
CA PHE A 99 3.34 -8.34 -3.64
C PHE A 99 2.51 -7.55 -2.62
N PHE A 100 1.46 -6.84 -3.03
CA PHE A 100 0.64 -6.03 -2.11
C PHE A 100 -0.46 -6.84 -1.42
N VAL A 101 -0.73 -8.08 -1.87
CA VAL A 101 -1.75 -8.96 -1.29
C VAL A 101 -1.57 -9.17 0.22
N PRO A 102 -0.35 -9.39 0.78
CA PRO A 102 -0.18 -9.54 2.23
C PRO A 102 -0.55 -8.28 3.03
N VAL A 103 -0.45 -7.09 2.43
CA VAL A 103 -0.90 -5.83 3.05
C VAL A 103 -2.42 -5.75 3.08
N LEU A 104 -3.08 -6.17 2.00
CA LEU A 104 -4.53 -6.22 1.95
C LEU A 104 -5.08 -7.27 2.93
N ALA A 105 -4.43 -8.43 3.02
CA ALA A 105 -4.75 -9.51 3.95
C ALA A 105 -4.53 -9.17 5.44
N SER A 106 -3.82 -8.07 5.75
CA SER A 106 -3.73 -7.61 7.14
C SER A 106 -4.88 -6.69 7.53
N GLY A 107 -5.72 -6.28 6.58
CA GLY A 107 -6.86 -5.40 6.83
C GLY A 107 -7.89 -6.01 7.79
N ARG A 108 -8.70 -5.15 8.40
CA ARG A 108 -9.80 -5.56 9.27
C ARG A 108 -11.06 -5.79 8.44
N VAL A 109 -11.51 -7.03 8.34
CA VAL A 109 -12.79 -7.36 7.70
C VAL A 109 -13.94 -6.77 8.51
N LEU A 110 -14.75 -5.94 7.87
CA LEU A 110 -15.96 -5.33 8.43
C LEU A 110 -17.22 -6.10 8.05
N HIS A 111 -17.22 -6.73 6.88
CA HIS A 111 -18.30 -7.58 6.36
C HIS A 111 -17.74 -8.66 5.43
N GLY A 112 -18.35 -9.84 5.40
CA GLY A 112 -17.96 -10.94 4.51
C GLY A 112 -16.71 -11.68 4.99
N SER A 113 -15.86 -12.07 4.05
CA SER A 113 -14.61 -12.81 4.30
C SER A 113 -13.39 -12.05 3.80
N ASP A 114 -12.22 -12.32 4.40
CA ASP A 114 -10.94 -11.87 3.87
C ASP A 114 -10.58 -12.69 2.63
N VAL A 115 -10.76 -12.11 1.45
CA VAL A 115 -10.46 -12.78 0.17
C VAL A 115 -8.95 -12.91 -0.08
N TYR A 116 -8.12 -12.15 0.65
CA TYR A 116 -6.67 -12.14 0.49
C TYR A 116 -5.95 -13.07 1.47
N ALA A 117 -6.59 -13.41 2.60
CA ALA A 117 -6.00 -14.28 3.63
C ALA A 117 -5.51 -15.63 3.07
N SER A 118 -6.28 -16.27 2.20
CA SER A 118 -5.91 -17.55 1.56
C SER A 118 -4.81 -17.39 0.50
N LEU A 119 -4.63 -16.19 -0.04
CA LEU A 119 -3.68 -15.89 -1.11
C LEU A 119 -2.28 -15.62 -0.55
N ARG A 120 -2.19 -14.96 0.61
CA ARG A 120 -0.91 -14.60 1.23
C ARG A 120 0.10 -15.75 1.29
N GLY A 121 -0.36 -16.98 1.57
CA GLY A 121 0.51 -18.17 1.69
C GLY A 121 0.84 -18.87 0.37
N ASN A 122 0.22 -18.51 -0.75
CA ASN A 122 0.31 -19.20 -2.04
C ASN A 122 0.75 -18.29 -3.19
N LEU A 123 1.28 -17.11 -2.90
CA LEU A 123 1.69 -16.16 -3.94
C LEU A 123 2.89 -16.72 -4.73
N PRO A 124 2.83 -16.75 -6.09
CA PRO A 124 3.97 -17.16 -6.89
C PRO A 124 5.16 -16.22 -6.66
N PRO A 125 6.34 -16.72 -6.20
CA PRO A 125 7.47 -15.87 -5.85
C PRO A 125 7.94 -14.96 -7.00
N ASP A 126 7.86 -15.44 -8.24
CA ASP A 126 8.24 -14.64 -9.41
C ASP A 126 7.26 -13.50 -9.70
N ALA A 127 5.97 -13.71 -9.46
CA ALA A 127 4.95 -12.68 -9.62
C ALA A 127 5.07 -11.61 -8.52
N VAL A 128 5.33 -12.03 -7.27
CA VAL A 128 5.63 -11.12 -6.15
C VAL A 128 6.87 -10.28 -6.45
N ARG A 129 7.98 -10.91 -6.85
CA ARG A 129 9.23 -10.20 -7.18
C ARG A 129 9.06 -9.22 -8.33
N SER A 130 8.39 -9.64 -9.40
CA SER A 130 8.16 -8.80 -10.58
C SER A 130 7.29 -7.60 -10.24
N SER A 131 6.21 -7.79 -9.47
CA SER A 131 5.34 -6.70 -9.05
C SER A 131 6.02 -5.72 -8.09
N LEU A 132 6.79 -6.22 -7.11
CA LEU A 132 7.58 -5.36 -6.20
C LEU A 132 8.59 -4.51 -6.97
N ARG A 133 9.34 -5.10 -7.92
CA ARG A 133 10.29 -4.35 -8.78
C ARG A 133 9.60 -3.27 -9.60
N PHE A 134 8.43 -3.59 -10.15
CA PHE A 134 7.64 -2.61 -10.90
C PHE A 134 7.20 -1.44 -10.02
N THR A 135 6.67 -1.72 -8.82
CA THR A 135 6.24 -0.67 -7.88
C THR A 135 7.40 0.21 -7.41
N ILE A 136 8.56 -0.37 -7.11
CA ILE A 136 9.78 0.38 -6.75
C ILE A 136 10.16 1.36 -7.86
N ARG A 137 10.18 0.91 -9.13
CA ARG A 137 10.50 1.77 -10.28
C ARG A 137 9.49 2.90 -10.47
N GLU A 138 8.20 2.62 -10.27
CA GLU A 138 7.14 3.62 -10.31
C GLU A 138 7.32 4.69 -9.23
N TYR A 139 7.61 4.30 -7.99
CA TYR A 139 7.85 5.23 -6.89
C TYR A 139 9.13 6.05 -7.10
N LEU A 140 10.22 5.44 -7.59
CA LEU A 140 11.44 6.17 -7.99
C LEU A 140 11.13 7.22 -9.07
N GLY A 141 10.37 6.86 -10.11
CA GLY A 141 9.95 7.78 -11.16
C GLY A 141 9.19 9.00 -10.62
N ARG A 142 8.21 8.76 -9.75
CA ARG A 142 7.43 9.83 -9.10
C ARG A 142 8.30 10.72 -8.22
N LEU A 143 9.15 10.12 -7.39
CA LEU A 143 10.02 10.85 -6.47
C LEU A 143 11.07 11.69 -7.19
N ARG A 144 11.62 11.24 -8.33
CA ARG A 144 12.52 12.06 -9.17
C ARG A 144 11.84 13.35 -9.64
N VAL A 145 10.57 13.28 -10.07
CA VAL A 145 9.81 14.48 -10.45
C VAL A 145 9.54 15.37 -9.25
N MET A 146 9.12 14.78 -8.11
CA MET A 146 8.82 15.54 -6.89
C MET A 146 10.07 16.20 -6.27
N ALA A 147 11.24 15.57 -6.39
CA ALA A 147 12.51 16.11 -5.92
C ALA A 147 12.91 17.38 -6.68
N LEU A 148 12.55 17.49 -7.96
CA LEU A 148 12.89 18.63 -8.82
C LEU A 148 11.94 19.83 -8.70
N GLY A 149 10.88 19.73 -7.89
CA GLY A 149 10.02 20.86 -7.55
C GLY A 149 9.14 21.41 -8.67
N GLN A 150 9.03 20.75 -9.83
CA GLN A 150 8.09 21.17 -10.87
C GLN A 150 6.69 20.63 -10.55
N GLY A 151 5.80 21.48 -10.03
CA GLY A 151 4.36 21.21 -9.90
C GLY A 151 3.82 20.84 -8.50
N ASN A 152 4.62 21.04 -7.46
CA ASN A 152 4.28 20.99 -6.02
C ASN A 152 3.07 20.12 -5.60
N PRO A 153 3.23 18.79 -5.47
CA PRO A 153 2.58 18.09 -4.39
C PRO A 153 3.40 18.30 -3.12
N GLY A 154 2.77 18.87 -2.09
CA GLY A 154 3.44 19.34 -0.88
C GLY A 154 4.28 18.29 -0.16
N ASP A 155 5.17 18.75 0.72
CA ASP A 155 6.13 17.96 1.50
C ASP A 155 5.57 16.64 2.04
N ALA A 156 4.31 16.62 2.46
CA ALA A 156 3.60 15.42 2.91
C ALA A 156 3.53 14.29 1.86
N GLN A 157 3.31 14.60 0.58
CA GLN A 157 3.25 13.59 -0.47
C GLN A 157 4.65 13.03 -0.78
N PHE A 158 5.68 13.87 -0.78
CA PHE A 158 7.07 13.39 -0.88
C PHE A 158 7.39 12.46 0.29
N ASN A 159 7.10 12.87 1.53
CA ASN A 159 7.32 12.07 2.74
C ASN A 159 6.59 10.71 2.66
N LYS A 160 5.32 10.71 2.20
CA LYS A 160 4.54 9.48 1.99
C LYS A 160 5.24 8.53 1.01
N TYR A 161 5.66 9.02 -0.17
CA TYR A 161 6.25 8.15 -1.19
C TYR A 161 7.67 7.71 -0.87
N VAL A 162 8.49 8.57 -0.24
CA VAL A 162 9.87 8.21 0.11
C VAL A 162 9.88 7.12 1.20
N MET A 163 8.95 7.19 2.17
CA MET A 163 8.81 6.14 3.19
C MET A 163 8.26 4.84 2.61
N LYS A 164 7.29 4.90 1.68
CA LYS A 164 6.82 3.71 0.94
C LYS A 164 7.94 3.03 0.16
N LEU A 165 8.71 3.81 -0.60
CA LEU A 165 9.84 3.28 -1.36
C LEU A 165 10.91 2.66 -0.46
N ALA A 166 11.26 3.32 0.66
CA ALA A 166 12.21 2.77 1.62
C ALA A 166 11.74 1.41 2.17
N LYS A 167 10.44 1.28 2.47
CA LYS A 167 9.81 0.05 2.93
C LYS A 167 9.89 -1.07 1.88
N ASP A 168 9.50 -0.77 0.65
CA ASP A 168 9.54 -1.72 -0.47
C ASP A 168 10.97 -2.20 -0.74
N LEU A 169 11.97 -1.32 -0.60
CA LEU A 169 13.39 -1.69 -0.74
C LEU A 169 13.89 -2.58 0.39
N LEU A 170 13.43 -2.37 1.63
CA LEU A 170 13.76 -3.27 2.74
C LEU A 170 13.18 -4.67 2.52
N VAL A 171 11.96 -4.77 2.00
CA VAL A 171 11.37 -6.05 1.57
C VAL A 171 12.20 -6.64 0.43
N HIS A 172 12.56 -5.84 -0.58
CA HIS A 172 13.36 -6.32 -1.70
C HIS A 172 14.75 -6.83 -1.29
N ALA A 173 15.35 -6.21 -0.28
CA ALA A 173 16.62 -6.62 0.31
C ALA A 173 16.51 -7.83 1.26
N GLY A 174 15.30 -8.31 1.57
CA GLY A 174 15.07 -9.38 2.56
C GLY A 174 15.31 -8.94 4.01
N LEU A 175 15.27 -7.63 4.29
CA LEU A 175 15.46 -7.06 5.64
C LEU A 175 14.15 -6.79 6.37
N LEU A 176 13.02 -6.87 5.66
CA LEU A 176 11.68 -6.76 6.20
C LEU A 176 10.82 -7.86 5.58
N ASP A 177 10.13 -8.65 6.41
CA ASP A 177 9.17 -9.64 5.92
C ASP A 177 7.98 -8.91 5.28
N LEU A 178 7.58 -9.39 4.10
CA LEU A 178 6.44 -8.83 3.37
C LEU A 178 5.15 -8.88 4.19
N ALA A 179 4.97 -9.90 5.03
CA ALA A 179 3.84 -10.03 5.94
C ALA A 179 3.83 -8.98 7.06
N GLU A 180 5.01 -8.58 7.54
CA GLU A 180 5.17 -7.62 8.64
C GLU A 180 5.11 -6.18 8.13
N MET A 181 5.19 -6.00 6.81
CA MET A 181 5.25 -4.69 6.17
C MET A 181 4.09 -3.78 6.60
N ALA A 182 2.85 -4.25 6.64
CA ALA A 182 1.71 -3.40 7.01
C ALA A 182 1.72 -2.95 8.48
N GLN A 183 2.40 -3.71 9.34
CA GLN A 183 2.39 -3.53 10.79
C GLN A 183 3.65 -2.85 11.33
N THR A 184 4.62 -2.55 10.46
CA THR A 184 5.87 -1.92 10.85
C THR A 184 5.76 -0.39 10.75
N PRO A 185 5.85 0.35 11.86
CA PRO A 185 5.80 1.81 11.86
C PRO A 185 6.98 2.44 11.13
N ASN A 186 6.78 3.61 10.52
CA ASN A 186 7.82 4.30 9.76
C ASN A 186 9.13 4.52 10.53
N ARG A 187 9.06 4.84 11.83
CA ARG A 187 10.25 5.03 12.69
C ARG A 187 11.13 3.78 12.79
N ASP A 188 10.54 2.59 12.81
CA ASP A 188 11.26 1.33 12.98
C ASP A 188 11.91 0.92 11.65
N LEU A 189 11.31 1.33 10.53
CA LEU A 189 11.89 1.18 9.19
C LEU A 189 13.18 1.98 9.02
N VAL A 190 13.27 3.19 9.59
CA VAL A 190 14.50 4.01 9.50
C VAL A 190 15.68 3.29 10.17
N ALA A 191 15.43 2.59 11.28
CA ALA A 191 16.45 1.78 11.94
C ALA A 191 16.97 0.64 11.04
N LEU A 192 16.07 -0.04 10.31
CA LEU A 192 16.44 -1.06 9.33
C LEU A 192 17.17 -0.45 8.12
N ALA A 193 16.71 0.70 7.63
CA ALA A 193 17.29 1.39 6.48
C ALA A 193 18.77 1.77 6.68
N ASN A 194 19.21 2.01 7.91
CA ASN A 194 20.63 2.24 8.25
C ASN A 194 21.56 1.07 7.86
N GLN A 195 21.03 -0.12 7.60
CA GLN A 195 21.84 -1.26 7.16
C GLN A 195 22.22 -1.17 5.67
N ILE A 196 21.46 -0.41 4.86
CA ILE A 196 21.60 -0.37 3.39
C ILE A 196 21.80 1.04 2.83
N LEU A 197 21.46 2.08 3.60
CA LEU A 197 21.59 3.48 3.20
C LEU A 197 22.67 4.20 4.03
N PRO A 198 23.34 5.22 3.44
CA PRO A 198 24.31 6.02 4.18
C PRO A 198 23.61 6.91 5.24
N PRO A 199 24.33 7.30 6.31
CA PRO A 199 23.75 8.08 7.41
C PRO A 199 23.03 9.35 6.99
N GLN A 200 23.53 10.07 5.97
CA GLN A 200 22.88 11.28 5.48
C GLN A 200 21.49 11.02 4.87
N ALA A 201 21.29 9.90 4.17
CA ALA A 201 19.99 9.54 3.60
C ALA A 201 19.02 9.10 4.70
N CYS A 202 19.50 8.36 5.69
CA CYS A 202 18.68 7.96 6.85
C CYS A 202 18.21 9.16 7.69
N ALA A 203 19.04 10.20 7.82
CA ALA A 203 18.63 11.45 8.47
C ALA A 203 17.50 12.18 7.71
N VAL A 204 17.44 12.05 6.38
CA VAL A 204 16.30 12.53 5.58
C VAL A 204 15.07 11.67 5.81
N LEU A 205 15.21 10.33 5.81
CA LEU A 205 14.11 9.42 6.09
C LEU A 205 13.51 9.62 7.50
N GLN A 206 14.34 9.88 8.51
CA GLN A 206 13.86 10.19 9.86
C GLN A 206 12.98 11.44 9.88
N ARG A 207 13.40 12.51 9.19
CA ARG A 207 12.56 13.72 9.06
C ARG A 207 11.28 13.45 8.28
N ALA A 208 11.34 12.58 7.27
CA ALA A 208 10.16 12.17 6.52
C ALA A 208 9.18 11.35 7.38
N SER A 209 9.66 10.44 8.22
CA SER A 209 8.84 9.60 9.10
C SER A 209 8.08 10.40 10.15
N ASP A 210 8.67 11.50 10.61
CA ASP A 210 8.09 12.32 11.67
C ASP A 210 6.98 13.25 11.13
N TYR A 211 6.85 13.41 9.81
CA TYR A 211 5.92 14.34 9.15
C TYR A 211 6.01 15.79 9.66
N THR A 212 7.08 16.15 10.37
CA THR A 212 7.20 17.45 11.05
C THR A 212 7.92 18.50 10.22
N ASP A 213 8.79 18.08 9.30
CA ASP A 213 9.77 18.97 8.70
C ASP A 213 9.65 19.08 7.18
N ARG A 214 9.82 20.31 6.69
CA ARG A 214 10.04 20.58 5.27
C ARG A 214 11.42 20.03 4.88
N ILE A 215 11.43 19.03 4.02
CA ILE A 215 12.66 18.50 3.41
C ILE A 215 13.00 19.38 2.20
N ASP A 216 14.19 19.98 2.19
CA ASP A 216 14.63 20.82 1.10
C ASP A 216 14.98 20.03 -0.17
N ILE A 217 15.12 20.72 -1.30
CA ILE A 217 15.35 20.09 -2.60
C ILE A 217 16.65 19.27 -2.64
N ALA A 218 17.71 19.73 -1.97
CA ALA A 218 18.99 19.03 -1.97
C ALA A 218 18.90 17.71 -1.20
N ASP A 219 18.25 17.74 -0.05
CA ASP A 219 17.97 16.56 0.78
C ASP A 219 17.04 15.58 0.07
N ARG A 220 16.01 16.06 -0.63
CA ARG A 220 15.14 15.22 -1.47
C ARG A 220 15.94 14.54 -2.57
N ALA A 221 16.75 15.29 -3.30
CA ALA A 221 17.56 14.75 -4.38
C ALA A 221 18.55 13.70 -3.84
N LEU A 222 19.21 13.99 -2.71
CA LEU A 222 20.13 13.08 -2.04
C LEU A 222 19.47 11.75 -1.70
N VAL A 223 18.33 11.78 -0.98
CA VAL A 223 17.68 10.53 -0.56
C VAL A 223 17.16 9.73 -1.75
N VAL A 224 16.64 10.39 -2.78
CA VAL A 224 16.17 9.71 -4.01
C VAL A 224 17.32 9.04 -4.74
N VAL A 225 18.47 9.72 -4.90
CA VAL A 225 19.66 9.13 -5.55
C VAL A 225 20.19 7.92 -4.78
N GLU A 226 20.20 7.97 -3.44
CA GLU A 226 20.66 6.83 -2.65
C GLU A 226 19.68 5.65 -2.70
N LEU A 227 18.36 5.90 -2.69
CA LEU A 227 17.33 4.86 -2.85
C LEU A 227 17.38 4.22 -4.25
N ASP A 228 17.71 5.00 -5.27
CA ASP A 228 17.89 4.51 -6.65
C ASP A 228 19.14 3.64 -6.76
N ARG A 229 20.27 4.11 -6.22
CA ARG A 229 21.54 3.38 -6.21
C ARG A 229 21.44 2.04 -5.48
N ILE A 230 20.75 2.01 -4.34
CA ILE A 230 20.58 0.76 -3.58
C ILE A 230 19.66 -0.20 -4.32
N PHE A 231 18.61 0.30 -4.99
CA PHE A 231 17.76 -0.53 -5.83
C PHE A 231 18.57 -1.20 -6.94
N ASP A 232 19.36 -0.44 -7.71
CA ASP A 232 20.22 -0.99 -8.77
C ASP A 232 21.22 -2.03 -8.25
N THR A 233 21.74 -1.82 -7.03
CA THR A 233 22.66 -2.75 -6.38
C THR A 233 21.98 -4.07 -6.03
N ILE A 234 20.81 -4.01 -5.39
CA ILE A 234 20.04 -5.20 -4.99
C ILE A 234 19.51 -5.94 -6.22
N ASP A 235 18.95 -5.20 -7.19
CA ASP A 235 18.37 -5.74 -8.41
C ASP A 235 19.44 -6.45 -9.25
N GLY A 236 20.64 -5.87 -9.34
CA GLY A 236 21.80 -6.45 -10.00
C GLY A 236 22.32 -7.72 -9.31
N GLN A 237 22.40 -7.75 -7.98
CA GLN A 237 22.82 -8.95 -7.23
C GLN A 237 21.81 -10.09 -7.32
N ALA A 238 20.52 -9.79 -7.36
CA ALA A 238 19.45 -10.77 -7.54
C ALA A 238 19.51 -11.47 -8.92
N THR A 239 20.29 -10.98 -9.89
CA THR A 239 20.50 -11.73 -11.16
C THR A 239 21.61 -12.79 -11.10
N GLY A 240 22.42 -12.82 -10.04
CA GLY A 240 23.65 -13.64 -9.97
C GLY A 240 23.59 -14.92 -9.12
N THR A 241 22.73 -14.98 -8.11
CA THR A 241 22.56 -16.14 -7.21
C THR A 241 21.23 -15.97 -6.48
N LEU A 242 20.23 -16.82 -6.75
CA LEU A 242 18.97 -16.75 -6.00
C LEU A 242 18.61 -18.12 -5.44
N SER A 243 18.69 -18.18 -4.11
CA SER A 243 18.09 -19.18 -3.25
C SER A 243 16.59 -19.32 -3.54
N GLU A 244 16.13 -20.56 -3.68
CA GLU A 244 14.72 -20.96 -3.90
C GLU A 244 13.81 -20.68 -2.71
N THR A 245 14.37 -20.28 -1.57
CA THR A 245 13.60 -19.90 -0.38
C THR A 245 13.60 -18.38 -0.24
N TRP A 246 12.58 -17.75 -0.79
CA TRP A 246 12.07 -16.49 -0.24
C TRP A 246 11.38 -16.84 1.09
N PRO A 247 11.63 -16.10 2.19
CA PRO A 247 10.93 -16.32 3.45
C PRO A 247 9.41 -16.11 3.29
#